data_AF-A0A955TSP3-F1
#
_entry.id   AF-A0A955TSP3-F1
#
_cell.length_a   1.000
_cell.length_b   1.000
_cell.length_c   1.000
_cell.angle_alpha   90.00
_cell.angle_beta   90.00
_cell.angle_gamma   90.00
#
_symmetry.space_group_name_H-M   'P 1'
#
loop_
_entity.id
_entity.type
_entity.pdbx_description
1 polymer ?
#
loop_
_entity_poly.entity_id
_entity_poly.type
_entity_poly.pdbx_seq_one_letter_code
_entity_poly.pdbx_strand_id
1 'polypeptide(L)' 'MRVLRPDISERQACRVLRVARSTLHRTAAMKHASPKLSEALVIKLHALIQAHPTYGYRR' A
#
# COMPACT_ATOMS: atom_id res chain seq x y z
N MET A 1 0.93 -1.43 -19.49
CA MET A 1 -0.22 -1.28 -18.57
C MET A 1 -1.42 -1.95 -19.21
N ARG A 2 -2.08 -2.90 -18.54
CA ARG A 2 -3.24 -3.61 -19.11
C ARG A 2 -4.46 -2.72 -18.91
N VAL A 3 -4.94 -2.12 -20.00
CA VAL A 3 -6.18 -1.31 -20.00
C VAL A 3 -7.33 -2.26 -19.73
N LEU A 4 -7.80 -2.29 -18.47
CA LEU A 4 -9.10 -2.88 -18.14
C LEU A 4 -10.15 -2.01 -18.81
N ARG A 5 -10.99 -2.61 -19.64
CA ARG A 5 -12.01 -1.92 -20.45
C ARG A 5 -12.73 -0.87 -19.58
N PRO A 6 -12.70 0.43 -19.96
CA PRO A 6 -13.22 1.51 -19.12
C PRO A 6 -14.72 1.34 -18.81
N ASP A 7 -15.42 0.56 -19.63
CA ASP A 7 -16.86 0.32 -19.53
C ASP A 7 -17.25 -0.73 -18.47
N ILE A 8 -16.28 -1.45 -17.88
CA ILE A 8 -16.56 -2.55 -16.95
C ILE A 8 -16.11 -2.16 -15.54
N SER A 9 -17.08 -2.02 -14.64
CA SER A 9 -16.79 -1.83 -13.22
C SER A 9 -16.02 -3.02 -12.65
N GLU A 10 -15.06 -2.77 -11.75
CA GLU A 10 -14.28 -3.80 -11.04
C GLU A 10 -15.19 -4.86 -10.39
N ARG A 11 -16.34 -4.42 -9.85
CA ARG A 11 -17.36 -5.31 -9.26
C ARG A 11 -17.94 -6.30 -10.27
N GLN A 12 -18.26 -5.81 -11.47
CA GLN A 12 -18.79 -6.65 -12.55
C GLN A 12 -17.73 -7.64 -13.03
N ALA A 13 -16.48 -7.19 -13.17
CA ALA A 13 -15.36 -8.07 -13.51
C ALA A 13 -15.18 -9.20 -12.49
N CYS A 14 -15.19 -8.88 -11.18
CA CYS A 14 -15.11 -9.88 -10.11
C CYS A 14 -16.24 -10.91 -10.18
N ARG A 15 -17.47 -10.45 -10.45
CA ARG A 15 -18.66 -11.32 -10.56
C ARG A 15 -18.53 -12.30 -11.73
N VAL A 16 -18.16 -11.80 -12.91
CA VAL A 16 -17.99 -12.62 -14.13
C VAL A 16 -16.89 -13.66 -13.94
N LEU A 17 -15.77 -13.24 -13.35
CA LEU A 17 -14.62 -14.12 -13.11
C LEU A 17 -14.79 -15.04 -11.90
N ARG A 18 -15.88 -14.88 -11.13
CA ARG A 18 -16.15 -15.62 -9.89
C ARG A 18 -14.99 -15.54 -8.87
N VAL A 19 -14.35 -14.38 -8.80
CA VAL A 19 -13.26 -14.09 -7.86
C VAL A 19 -13.77 -13.16 -6.76
N ALA A 20 -13.40 -13.43 -5.52
CA ALA A 20 -13.71 -12.55 -4.39
C ALA A 20 -12.97 -11.21 -4.55
N ARG A 21 -13.69 -10.09 -4.58
CA ARG A 21 -13.09 -8.74 -4.71
C ARG A 21 -12.00 -8.45 -3.68
N SER A 22 -12.15 -8.96 -2.46
CA SER A 22 -11.14 -8.85 -1.39
C SER A 22 -9.77 -9.43 -1.80
N THR A 23 -9.75 -10.47 -2.63
CA THR A 23 -8.50 -11.10 -3.08
C THR A 23 -7.76 -10.24 -4.12
N LEU A 24 -8.46 -9.41 -4.90
CA LEU A 24 -7.82 -8.47 -5.83
C LEU A 24 -7.04 -7.39 -5.07
N HIS A 25 -7.65 -6.80 -4.04
CA HIS A 25 -6.95 -5.80 -3.20
C HIS A 25 -5.82 -6.44 -2.38
N ARG A 26 -6.00 -7.67 -1.88
CA ARG A 26 -4.94 -8.39 -1.15
C ARG A 26 -3.73 -8.69 -2.04
N THR A 27 -3.96 -9.16 -3.26
CA THR A 27 -2.87 -9.46 -4.21
C THR A 27 -2.19 -8.19 -4.71
N ALA A 28 -2.93 -7.10 -4.92
CA ALA A 28 -2.33 -5.79 -5.21
C ALA A 28 -1.45 -5.30 -4.06
N ALA A 29 -1.95 -5.36 -2.81
CA ALA A 29 -1.18 -4.98 -1.63
C ALA A 29 0.08 -5.86 -1.44
N MET A 30 -0.01 -7.17 -1.71
CA MET A 30 1.16 -8.06 -1.65
C MET A 30 2.17 -7.81 -2.79
N LYS A 31 1.71 -7.43 -3.98
CA LYS A 31 2.60 -7.00 -5.07
C LYS A 31 3.30 -5.69 -4.74
N HIS A 32 2.64 -4.81 -4.00
CA HIS A 32 3.24 -3.64 -3.36
C HIS A 32 3.85 -4.03 -2.02
N ALA A 33 4.72 -5.06 -2.01
CA ALA A 33 5.57 -5.34 -0.87
C ALA A 33 6.19 -4.01 -0.41
N SER A 34 6.01 -3.69 0.88
CA SER A 34 6.52 -2.46 1.47
C SER A 34 7.97 -2.26 1.05
N PRO A 35 8.37 -1.06 0.59
CA PRO A 35 9.75 -0.82 0.22
C PRO A 35 10.62 -1.24 1.40
N LYS A 36 11.64 -2.08 1.15
CA LYS A 36 12.62 -2.41 2.18
C LYS A 36 13.15 -1.07 2.70
N LEU A 37 12.99 -0.83 4.00
CA LEU A 37 13.43 0.40 4.62
C LEU A 37 14.92 0.57 4.31
N SER A 38 15.28 1.62 3.59
CA SER A 38 16.68 1.85 3.27
C SER A 38 17.41 2.27 4.54
N GLU A 39 18.65 1.81 4.70
CA GLU A 39 19.48 2.15 5.85
C GLU A 39 19.63 3.68 6.02
N ALA A 40 19.77 4.40 4.91
CA ALA A 40 19.79 5.86 4.91
C ALA A 40 18.49 6.49 5.45
N LEU A 41 17.34 5.89 5.18
CA LEU A 41 16.05 6.36 5.70
C LEU A 41 15.92 6.03 7.20
N VAL A 42 16.41 4.87 7.65
CA VAL A 42 16.48 4.50 9.08
C VAL A 42 17.30 5.52 9.85
N ILE A 43 18.51 5.86 9.37
CA ILE A 43 19.41 6.81 10.04
C ILE A 43 18.74 8.20 10.15
N LYS A 44 18.10 8.67 9.06
CA LYS A 44 17.37 9.95 9.06
C LYS A 44 16.19 9.96 10.04
N LEU A 45 15.42 8.87 10.08
CA LEU A 45 14.31 8.74 11.03
C LEU A 45 14.81 8.73 12.47
N HIS A 46 15.90 8.02 12.76
CA HIS A 46 16.48 7.99 14.10
C HIS A 46 16.94 9.39 14.54
N ALA A 47 17.61 10.13 13.67
CA ALA A 47 18.00 11.51 13.96
C ALA A 47 16.79 12.42 14.23
N LEU A 48 15.71 12.25 13.47
CA LEU A 48 14.48 13.04 13.63
C LEU A 48 13.76 12.74 14.95
N ILE A 49 13.67 11.46 15.34
CA ILE A 49 13.08 11.03 16.61
C ILE A 49 13.89 11.59 17.79
N GLN A 50 15.22 11.55 17.72
CA GLN A 50 16.08 12.11 18.76
C GLN A 50 15.95 13.64 18.86
N ALA A 51 15.84 14.33 17.73
CA ALA A 51 15.66 15.77 17.70
C ALA A 51 14.27 16.20 18.23
N HIS A 52 13.25 15.36 18.02
CA HIS A 52 11.87 15.68 18.37
C HIS A 52 11.16 14.48 19.05
N PRO A 53 11.49 14.18 20.32
CA PRO A 53 10.99 12.99 21.01
C PRO A 53 9.47 13.00 21.23
N THR A 54 8.85 14.18 21.24
CA THR A 54 7.40 14.35 21.39
C THR A 54 6.66 14.42 20.05
N TYR A 55 7.36 14.35 18.92
CA TYR A 55 6.74 14.43 17.60
C TYR A 55 5.84 13.22 17.36
N GLY A 56 4.54 13.47 17.14
CA GLY A 56 3.54 12.43 16.97
C GLY A 56 2.80 12.02 18.24
N TYR A 57 3.23 12.46 19.44
CA TYR A 57 2.38 12.40 20.62
C TYR A 57 1.31 13.49 20.49
N ARG A 58 0.08 13.07 20.19
CA ARG A 58 -1.09 13.87 20.52
C ARG A 58 -1.37 13.62 22.00
N ARG A 59 -1.34 14.69 22.81
CA ARG A 59 -1.79 14.64 24.20
C ARG A 59 -3.21 14.10 24.29
#